data_AF-A0A1Z9FB41-F1
#
_entry.id   AF-A0A1Z9FB41-F1
#
_cell.length_a   1.000
_cell.length_b   1.000
_cell.length_c   1.000
_cell.angle_alpha   90.00
_cell.angle_beta   90.00
_cell.angle_gamma   90.00
#
_symmetry.space_group_name_H-M   'P 1'
#
loop_
_entity.id
_entity.type
_entity.pdbx_description
1 polymer ?
#
loop_
_entity_poly.entity_id
_entity_poly.type
_entity_poly.pdbx_seq_one_letter_code
_entity_poly.pdbx_strand_id
1 'polypeptide(L)'
;MADRIPLIVDTADGNKLKELPIGDNLNLTGSGIVGAGNIAATSLTVAGVLYNPFSGSYADLTGTPTIPTNTDDIAEGTKQYFSNERVDDRLNDFLVAGTGITLTYNDAANTLTIGATGVGSGGGGSSNLPGLTDVVITAPANHQVLKYDTTTNKWINSLVSYNNLLNTPTYSTVASSGSYNDLSNKPIIPTDIDDMSDVDTSTTPPTNG
;
A
#
# COMPACT_ATOMS: atom_id res chain seq x y z
N MET A 1 16.73 11.37 95.71
CA MET A 1 15.38 11.03 95.21
C MET A 1 15.15 9.57 95.52
N ALA A 2 13.99 9.19 96.04
CA ALA A 2 13.67 7.78 96.24
C ALA A 2 13.37 7.12 94.89
N ASP A 3 13.88 5.91 94.68
CA ASP A 3 13.57 5.13 93.49
C ASP A 3 12.08 4.78 93.49
N ARG A 4 11.38 5.17 92.42
CA ARG A 4 9.95 4.92 92.25
C ARG A 4 9.78 3.55 91.60
N ILE A 5 9.38 2.55 92.38
CA ILE A 5 9.16 1.18 91.91
C ILE A 5 7.67 0.98 91.63
N PRO A 6 7.28 0.36 90.48
CA PRO A 6 5.89 -0.03 90.24
C PRO A 6 5.34 -0.94 91.33
N LEU A 7 4.07 -0.74 91.72
CA LEU A 7 3.36 -1.64 92.63
C LEU A 7 2.52 -2.63 91.83
N ILE A 8 2.45 -3.87 92.30
CA ILE A 8 1.58 -4.94 91.79
C ILE A 8 0.63 -5.40 92.90
N VAL A 9 -0.53 -5.94 92.50
CA VAL A 9 -1.43 -6.67 93.40
C VAL A 9 -0.99 -8.12 93.43
N ASP A 10 -0.60 -8.63 94.60
CA ASP A 10 -0.30 -10.04 94.77
C ASP A 10 -1.58 -10.84 95.04
N THR A 11 -2.08 -11.51 94.00
CA THR A 11 -3.30 -12.31 94.08
C THR A 11 -3.13 -13.60 94.89
N ALA A 12 -1.90 -14.05 95.17
CA ALA A 12 -1.61 -15.23 95.98
C ALA A 12 -1.50 -14.91 97.49
N ASP A 13 -1.31 -13.63 97.84
CA ASP A 13 -1.23 -13.13 99.22
C ASP A 13 -2.37 -12.14 99.52
N GLY A 14 -3.60 -12.54 99.20
CA GLY A 14 -4.81 -11.81 99.57
C GLY A 14 -4.95 -10.43 98.95
N ASN A 15 -4.45 -10.23 97.72
CA ASN A 15 -4.50 -8.98 96.96
C ASN A 15 -3.75 -7.81 97.64
N LYS A 16 -2.72 -8.09 98.44
CA LYS A 16 -1.86 -7.05 99.00
C LYS A 16 -1.07 -6.36 97.90
N LEU A 17 -0.79 -5.07 98.08
CA LEU A 17 0.14 -4.34 97.24
C LEU A 17 1.58 -4.75 97.58
N LYS A 18 2.36 -5.11 96.56
CA LYS A 18 3.80 -5.40 96.66
C LYS A 18 4.56 -4.57 95.64
N GLU A 19 5.81 -4.24 95.96
CA GLU A 19 6.73 -3.63 94.99
C GLU A 19 7.18 -4.69 93.97
N LEU A 20 7.34 -4.29 92.71
CA LEU A 20 7.90 -5.16 91.68
C LEU A 20 9.42 -5.27 91.87
N PRO A 21 9.99 -6.47 92.05
CA PRO A 21 11.43 -6.64 92.18
C PRO A 21 12.21 -6.06 90.98
N ILE A 22 13.43 -5.56 91.22
CA ILE A 22 14.27 -5.04 90.15
C ILE A 22 14.65 -6.16 89.17
N GLY A 23 14.44 -5.91 87.87
CA GLY A 23 14.70 -6.89 86.81
C GLY A 23 13.50 -7.79 86.46
N ASP A 24 12.43 -7.75 87.24
CA ASP A 24 11.18 -8.44 86.89
C ASP A 24 10.36 -7.65 85.85
N ASN A 25 9.62 -8.37 85.01
CA ASN A 25 8.72 -7.78 84.03
C ASN A 25 7.40 -7.36 84.69
N LEU A 26 6.90 -6.17 84.33
CA LEU A 26 5.54 -5.78 84.68
C LEU A 26 4.54 -6.59 83.84
N ASN A 27 3.86 -7.55 84.47
CA ASN A 27 2.80 -8.32 83.82
C ASN A 27 1.45 -7.61 84.02
N LEU A 28 0.86 -7.15 82.91
CA LEU A 28 -0.45 -6.49 82.89
C LEU A 28 -1.55 -7.38 82.28
N THR A 29 -1.40 -8.70 82.31
CA THR A 29 -2.41 -9.62 81.77
C THR A 29 -3.78 -9.35 82.39
N GLY A 30 -4.81 -9.19 81.54
CA GLY A 30 -6.17 -8.86 81.98
C GLY A 30 -6.39 -7.40 82.39
N SER A 31 -5.35 -6.56 82.33
CA SER A 31 -5.41 -5.12 82.60
C SER A 31 -5.14 -4.31 81.32
N GLY A 32 -5.58 -3.04 81.30
CA GLY A 32 -5.31 -2.10 80.22
C GLY A 32 -4.33 -1.01 80.63
N ILE A 33 -3.66 -0.40 79.64
CA ILE A 33 -2.90 0.84 79.83
C ILE A 33 -3.79 1.98 79.30
N VAL A 34 -4.27 2.86 80.18
CA VAL A 34 -5.18 3.97 79.83
C VAL A 34 -4.48 5.31 80.12
N GLY A 35 -4.59 6.26 79.18
CA GLY A 35 -4.03 7.61 79.36
C GLY A 35 -2.50 7.70 79.22
N ALA A 36 -1.84 6.68 78.69
CA ALA A 36 -0.43 6.77 78.36
C ALA A 36 -0.22 7.76 77.21
N GLY A 37 0.51 8.86 77.48
CA GLY A 37 0.85 9.83 76.44
C GLY A 37 1.81 9.25 75.40
N ASN A 38 2.80 8.46 75.83
CA ASN A 38 3.74 7.76 74.97
C ASN A 38 4.10 6.38 75.54
N ILE A 39 4.52 5.47 74.66
CA ILE A 39 5.10 4.17 75.02
C ILE A 39 6.38 4.04 74.21
N ALA A 40 7.53 4.07 74.88
CA ALA A 40 8.82 3.80 74.26
C ALA A 40 9.25 2.37 74.63
N ALA A 41 9.43 1.51 73.63
CA ALA A 41 9.80 0.11 73.82
C ALA A 41 10.76 -0.33 72.71
N THR A 42 11.62 -1.30 73.00
CA THR A 42 12.47 -1.94 71.98
C THR A 42 11.63 -2.73 70.98
N SER A 43 10.54 -3.35 71.45
CA SER A 43 9.53 -4.00 70.62
C SER A 43 8.15 -3.84 71.27
N LEU A 44 7.12 -3.76 70.43
CA LEU A 44 5.72 -3.75 70.84
C LEU A 44 4.98 -4.81 70.05
N THR A 45 4.29 -5.73 70.70
CA THR A 45 3.46 -6.75 70.04
C THR A 45 2.02 -6.52 70.45
N VAL A 46 1.12 -6.32 69.49
CA VAL A 46 -0.31 -6.08 69.72
C VAL A 46 -1.07 -7.30 69.20
N ALA A 47 -1.85 -7.94 70.08
CA ALA A 47 -2.61 -9.16 69.75
C ALA A 47 -1.75 -10.29 69.13
N GLY A 48 -0.50 -10.42 69.58
CA GLY A 48 0.44 -11.44 69.06
C GLY A 48 1.16 -11.04 67.77
N VAL A 49 0.86 -9.88 67.17
CA VAL A 49 1.52 -9.36 65.96
C VAL A 49 2.49 -8.25 66.34
N LEU A 50 3.73 -8.31 65.84
CA LEU A 50 4.70 -7.23 66.02
C LEU A 50 4.13 -5.93 65.44
N TYR A 51 4.03 -4.89 66.26
CA TYR A 51 3.62 -3.57 65.84
C TYR A 51 4.71 -2.99 64.94
N ASN A 52 4.45 -3.02 63.64
CA ASN A 52 5.31 -2.44 62.62
C ASN A 52 4.46 -1.52 61.74
N PRO A 53 4.34 -0.22 62.08
CA PRO A 53 3.45 0.69 61.38
C PRO A 53 3.92 1.00 59.94
N PHE A 54 5.13 0.59 59.56
CA PHE A 54 5.64 0.67 58.21
C PHE A 54 6.55 -0.53 57.92
N SER A 55 6.06 -1.49 57.14
CA SER A 55 6.80 -2.68 56.69
C SER A 55 7.74 -2.41 55.53
N GLY A 56 7.65 -1.23 54.89
CA GLY A 56 8.36 -0.91 53.66
C GLY A 56 7.63 -1.39 52.40
N SER A 57 6.47 -2.04 52.54
CA SER A 57 5.61 -2.40 51.42
C SER A 57 4.88 -1.17 50.88
N TYR A 58 4.68 -1.12 49.55
CA TYR A 58 3.90 -0.06 48.92
C TYR A 58 2.46 0.01 49.46
N ALA A 59 1.91 -1.14 49.89
CA ALA A 59 0.56 -1.24 50.45
C ALA A 59 0.38 -0.48 51.79
N ASP A 60 1.47 -0.11 52.47
CA ASP A 60 1.41 0.65 53.72
C ASP A 60 1.17 2.15 53.48
N LEU A 61 1.35 2.62 52.24
CA LEU A 61 1.19 4.02 51.89
C LEU A 61 -0.29 4.35 51.71
N THR A 62 -0.72 5.49 52.27
CA THR A 62 -2.05 6.07 52.01
C THR A 62 -1.91 7.23 51.01
N GLY A 63 -2.96 7.49 50.22
CA GLY A 63 -2.95 8.58 49.23
C GLY A 63 -1.99 8.36 48.06
N THR A 64 -1.75 7.10 47.68
CA THR A 64 -0.86 6.78 46.57
C THR A 64 -1.43 7.25 45.23
N PRO A 65 -0.57 7.71 44.29
CA PRO A 65 -0.99 7.95 42.91
C PRO A 65 -1.49 6.66 42.26
N THR A 66 -2.51 6.77 41.40
CA THR A 66 -2.87 5.66 40.52
C THR A 66 -1.72 5.41 39.56
N ILE A 67 -1.18 4.20 39.56
CA ILE A 67 -0.14 3.80 38.61
C ILE A 67 -0.82 3.46 37.27
N PRO A 68 -0.44 4.12 36.16
CA PRO A 68 -0.94 3.78 34.83
C PRO A 68 -0.74 2.30 34.52
N THR A 69 -1.77 1.64 34.00
CA THR A 69 -1.74 0.20 33.70
C THR A 69 -1.48 -0.09 32.22
N ASN A 70 -1.79 0.87 31.36
CA ASN A 70 -1.44 0.84 29.94
C ASN A 70 -1.03 2.25 29.47
N THR A 71 -0.78 2.39 28.16
CA THR A 71 -0.38 3.66 27.55
C THR A 71 -1.51 4.68 27.45
N ASP A 72 -2.78 4.25 27.51
CA ASP A 72 -3.95 5.15 27.45
C ASP A 72 -4.13 5.94 28.76
N ASP A 73 -3.67 5.36 29.87
CA ASP A 73 -3.67 5.99 31.19
C ASP A 73 -2.61 7.10 31.35
N ILE A 74 -1.72 7.26 30.35
CA ILE A 74 -0.60 8.21 30.41
C ILE A 74 -0.93 9.43 29.53
N ALA A 75 -1.09 10.59 30.16
CA ALA A 75 -1.18 11.85 29.43
C ALA A 75 0.16 12.20 28.77
N GLU A 76 0.14 12.42 27.46
CA GLU A 76 1.34 12.68 26.68
C GLU A 76 1.53 14.16 26.37
N GLY A 77 2.80 14.59 26.33
CA GLY A 77 3.17 15.93 25.89
C GLY A 77 3.37 16.00 24.38
N THR A 78 4.29 16.85 23.93
CA THR A 78 4.60 17.02 22.50
C THR A 78 5.30 15.81 21.87
N LYS A 79 5.89 14.92 22.69
CA LYS A 79 6.46 13.65 22.26
C LYS A 79 5.51 12.55 22.68
N GLN A 80 4.91 11.91 21.69
CA GLN A 80 3.96 10.82 21.89
C GLN A 80 4.68 9.47 21.84
N TYR A 81 4.21 8.49 22.61
CA TYR A 81 4.53 7.08 22.52
C TYR A 81 4.14 6.56 21.14
N PHE A 82 5.03 5.73 20.58
CA PHE A 82 4.74 4.96 19.38
C PHE A 82 3.99 3.70 19.79
N SER A 83 2.67 3.71 19.61
CA SER A 83 1.83 2.51 19.61
C SER A 83 1.59 2.04 18.18
N ASN A 84 1.27 0.76 18.00
CA ASN A 84 0.81 0.25 16.70
C ASN A 84 -0.39 1.06 16.19
N GLU A 85 -1.37 1.28 17.06
CA GLU A 85 -2.55 2.12 16.78
C GLU A 85 -2.21 3.49 16.19
N ARG A 86 -1.27 4.23 16.81
CA ARG A 86 -0.87 5.54 16.30
C ARG A 86 -0.10 5.48 14.99
N VAL A 87 0.69 4.42 14.77
CA VAL A 87 1.42 4.23 13.51
C VAL A 87 0.41 3.95 12.40
N ASP A 88 -0.60 3.17 12.71
CA ASP A 88 -1.68 2.78 11.82
C ASP A 88 -2.58 3.97 11.45
N ASP A 89 -3.03 4.76 12.43
CA ASP A 89 -3.70 6.04 12.22
C ASP A 89 -2.86 6.99 11.35
N ARG A 90 -1.56 7.11 11.67
CA ARG A 90 -0.62 7.93 10.89
C ARG A 90 -0.47 7.45 9.46
N LEU A 91 -0.50 6.15 9.21
CA LEU A 91 -0.39 5.59 7.88
C LEU A 91 -1.61 5.97 7.04
N ASN A 92 -2.80 5.87 7.62
CA ASN A 92 -4.04 6.26 6.97
C ASN A 92 -4.08 7.76 6.61
N ASP A 93 -3.53 8.62 7.47
CA ASP A 93 -3.54 10.07 7.27
C ASP A 93 -2.39 10.57 6.37
N PHE A 94 -1.22 9.91 6.40
CA PHE A 94 -0.04 10.35 5.67
C PHE A 94 -0.09 10.03 4.17
N LEU A 95 -0.74 8.93 3.79
CA LEU A 95 -0.80 8.49 2.40
C LEU A 95 -2.01 9.09 1.69
N VAL A 96 -1.76 9.83 0.61
CA VAL A 96 -2.81 10.41 -0.24
C VAL A 96 -2.89 9.63 -1.54
N ALA A 97 -4.09 9.15 -1.88
CA ALA A 97 -4.32 8.43 -3.12
C ALA A 97 -4.20 9.37 -4.33
N GLY A 98 -3.37 8.99 -5.30
CA GLY A 98 -3.32 9.64 -6.61
C GLY A 98 -4.51 9.26 -7.50
N THR A 99 -4.60 9.88 -8.67
CA THR A 99 -5.61 9.48 -9.67
C THR A 99 -5.47 8.01 -10.03
N GLY A 100 -6.58 7.27 -9.99
CA GLY A 100 -6.62 5.85 -10.31
C GLY A 100 -6.10 4.92 -9.22
N ILE A 101 -5.85 5.43 -8.01
CA ILE A 101 -5.50 4.65 -6.83
C ILE A 101 -6.59 4.84 -5.77
N THR A 102 -6.90 3.78 -5.04
CA THR A 102 -7.69 3.82 -3.80
C THR A 102 -6.87 3.27 -2.67
N LEU A 103 -6.91 3.94 -1.53
CA LEU A 103 -6.32 3.46 -0.29
C LEU A 103 -7.47 3.08 0.64
N THR A 104 -7.49 1.83 1.08
CA THR A 104 -8.48 1.33 2.03
C THR A 104 -7.76 0.76 3.23
N TYR A 105 -7.78 1.49 4.33
CA TYR A 105 -7.28 1.01 5.61
C TYR A 105 -8.37 0.21 6.33
N ASN A 106 -8.00 -0.94 6.90
CA ASN A 106 -8.85 -1.76 7.74
C ASN A 106 -8.13 -2.02 9.06
N ASP A 107 -8.56 -1.26 10.07
CA ASP A 107 -8.06 -1.26 11.43
C ASP A 107 -8.18 -2.64 12.10
N ALA A 108 -9.39 -3.22 12.12
CA ALA A 108 -9.62 -4.52 12.73
C ALA A 108 -8.78 -5.66 12.11
N ALA A 109 -8.34 -5.51 10.85
CA ALA A 109 -7.51 -6.49 10.16
C ALA A 109 -6.01 -6.12 10.13
N ASN A 110 -5.60 -4.95 10.62
CA ASN A 110 -4.24 -4.39 10.50
C ASN A 110 -3.72 -4.42 9.06
N THR A 111 -4.52 -3.95 8.10
CA THR A 111 -4.12 -3.94 6.68
C THR A 111 -4.40 -2.61 6.00
N LEU A 112 -3.50 -2.21 5.11
CA LEU A 112 -3.75 -1.19 4.10
C LEU A 112 -3.83 -1.86 2.73
N THR A 113 -4.98 -1.74 2.08
CA THR A 113 -5.15 -2.19 0.69
C THR A 113 -4.92 -1.02 -0.25
N ILE A 114 -3.99 -1.19 -1.20
CA ILE A 114 -3.77 -0.25 -2.30
C ILE A 114 -4.46 -0.84 -3.54
N GLY A 115 -5.62 -0.28 -3.85
CA GLY A 115 -6.39 -0.62 -5.05
C GLY A 115 -6.03 0.29 -6.22
N ALA A 116 -6.20 -0.22 -7.43
CA ALA A 116 -6.11 0.53 -8.67
C ALA A 116 -7.52 0.71 -9.27
N THR A 117 -8.03 1.94 -9.29
CA THR A 117 -9.34 2.32 -9.82
C THR A 117 -9.19 3.21 -11.05
N GLY A 118 -8.53 2.70 -12.09
CA GLY A 118 -8.39 3.46 -13.34
C GLY A 118 -7.17 3.12 -14.17
N VAL A 119 -6.20 2.38 -13.60
CA VAL A 119 -5.24 1.65 -14.42
C VAL A 119 -5.84 0.27 -14.68
N GLY A 120 -6.54 0.11 -15.80
CA GLY A 120 -6.88 -1.23 -16.29
C GLY A 120 -5.62 -2.08 -16.21
N SER A 121 -5.68 -3.17 -15.43
CA SER A 121 -4.59 -4.10 -15.12
C SER A 121 -3.31 -3.82 -15.89
N GLY A 122 -2.45 -2.96 -15.34
CA GLY A 122 -1.21 -2.54 -15.98
C GLY A 122 -0.35 -3.76 -16.26
N GLY A 123 -0.32 -4.19 -17.52
CA GLY A 123 0.41 -5.36 -17.99
C GLY A 123 -0.13 -5.94 -19.29
N GLY A 124 -1.41 -5.76 -19.59
CA GLY A 124 -1.99 -6.11 -20.88
C GLY A 124 -2.33 -4.86 -21.66
N GLY A 125 -1.38 -4.30 -22.42
CA GLY A 125 -1.76 -3.43 -23.53
C GLY A 125 -2.87 -4.14 -24.34
N SER A 126 -3.83 -3.37 -24.85
CA SER A 126 -5.04 -3.96 -25.44
C SER A 126 -4.70 -5.10 -26.41
N SER A 127 -5.26 -6.29 -26.15
CA SER A 127 -5.03 -7.47 -26.99
C SER A 127 -5.81 -7.43 -28.31
N ASN A 128 -6.62 -6.39 -28.50
CA ASN A 128 -7.38 -6.11 -29.73
C ASN A 128 -7.57 -4.60 -29.93
N LEU A 129 -7.90 -4.16 -31.13
CA LEU A 129 -8.12 -2.72 -31.44
C LEU A 129 -9.12 -2.02 -30.49
N PRO A 130 -10.26 -2.64 -30.09
CA PRO A 130 -11.27 -1.99 -29.24
C PRO A 130 -10.78 -1.48 -27.87
N GLY A 131 -9.76 -2.09 -27.27
CA GLY A 131 -9.24 -1.65 -25.98
C GLY A 131 -8.12 -0.60 -26.07
N LEU A 132 -7.72 -0.18 -27.27
CA LEU A 132 -6.83 0.96 -27.45
C LEU A 132 -7.69 2.23 -27.37
N THR A 133 -7.44 3.08 -26.36
CA THR A 133 -8.24 4.29 -26.10
C THR A 133 -8.17 5.34 -27.20
N ASP A 134 -7.15 5.25 -28.06
CA ASP A 134 -6.90 6.10 -29.22
C ASP A 134 -7.45 5.51 -30.54
N VAL A 135 -8.06 4.32 -30.50
CA VAL A 135 -8.68 3.66 -31.65
C VAL A 135 -10.19 3.56 -31.43
N VAL A 136 -10.96 4.26 -32.27
CA VAL A 136 -12.44 4.33 -32.17
C VAL A 136 -13.13 3.04 -32.72
N ILE A 137 -12.36 2.06 -33.21
CA ILE A 137 -12.88 0.91 -33.96
C ILE A 137 -13.14 -0.26 -33.02
N THR A 138 -14.41 -0.60 -32.84
CA THR A 138 -14.81 -1.74 -31.99
C THR A 138 -15.13 -3.02 -32.79
N ALA A 139 -15.23 -2.95 -34.12
CA ALA A 139 -15.53 -4.11 -34.99
C ALA A 139 -14.97 -3.94 -36.42
N PRO A 140 -13.68 -4.27 -36.67
CA PRO A 140 -13.13 -4.22 -38.02
C PRO A 140 -13.75 -5.29 -38.93
N ALA A 141 -13.95 -4.95 -40.20
CA ALA A 141 -14.43 -5.82 -41.26
C ALA A 141 -13.29 -6.16 -42.26
N ASN A 142 -13.54 -7.15 -43.13
CA ASN A 142 -12.55 -7.56 -44.13
C ASN A 142 -12.11 -6.38 -45.02
N HIS A 143 -10.81 -6.35 -45.35
CA HIS A 143 -10.15 -5.32 -46.18
C HIS A 143 -10.09 -3.91 -45.60
N GLN A 144 -10.48 -3.74 -44.33
CA GLN A 144 -10.24 -2.50 -43.61
C GLN A 144 -8.81 -2.43 -43.09
N VAL A 145 -8.26 -1.22 -43.05
CA VAL A 145 -6.92 -0.91 -42.55
C VAL A 145 -6.99 0.26 -41.57
N LEU A 146 -6.04 0.29 -40.64
CA LEU A 146 -5.78 1.47 -39.83
C LEU A 146 -5.01 2.49 -40.68
N LYS A 147 -5.60 3.67 -40.84
CA LYS A 147 -4.99 4.81 -41.54
C LYS A 147 -4.77 5.92 -40.54
N TYR A 148 -3.56 6.48 -40.50
CA TYR A 148 -3.32 7.70 -39.73
C TYR A 148 -3.95 8.89 -40.46
N ASP A 149 -4.84 9.61 -39.78
CA ASP A 149 -5.46 10.83 -40.29
C ASP A 149 -4.80 12.05 -39.63
N THR A 150 -3.98 12.74 -40.43
CA THR A 150 -3.28 13.96 -40.02
C THR A 150 -4.21 15.13 -39.74
N THR A 151 -5.47 15.08 -40.20
CA THR A 151 -6.47 16.12 -39.93
C THR A 151 -6.98 16.04 -38.50
N THR A 152 -7.21 14.82 -38.03
CA THR A 152 -7.76 14.56 -36.70
C THR A 152 -6.70 14.12 -35.69
N ASN A 153 -5.45 13.94 -36.12
CA ASN A 153 -4.33 13.39 -35.35
C ASN A 153 -4.67 12.05 -34.69
N LYS A 154 -5.43 11.20 -35.40
CA LYS A 154 -5.96 9.93 -34.88
C LYS A 154 -5.78 8.81 -35.90
N TRP A 155 -5.73 7.57 -35.41
CA TRP A 155 -5.87 6.40 -36.24
C TRP A 155 -7.35 6.16 -36.54
N ILE A 156 -7.71 6.10 -37.83
CA ILE A 156 -9.08 5.90 -38.30
C ILE A 156 -9.21 4.59 -39.09
N ASN A 157 -10.42 4.07 -39.12
CA ASN A 157 -10.77 2.95 -40.00
C ASN A 157 -10.90 3.43 -41.43
N SER A 158 -10.32 2.73 -42.39
CA SER A 158 -10.52 3.03 -43.81
C SER A 158 -10.47 1.77 -44.64
N LEU A 159 -11.13 1.79 -45.79
CA LEU A 159 -10.83 0.84 -46.86
C LEU A 159 -9.50 1.20 -47.51
N VAL A 160 -8.83 0.20 -48.08
CA VAL A 160 -7.71 0.44 -49.00
C VAL A 160 -8.26 1.06 -50.28
N SER A 161 -7.75 2.24 -50.65
CA SER A 161 -8.09 2.91 -51.90
C SER A 161 -6.89 2.89 -52.83
N TYR A 162 -7.07 2.46 -54.08
CA TYR A 162 -6.02 2.40 -55.09
C TYR A 162 -5.31 3.74 -55.29
N ASN A 163 -6.07 4.85 -55.21
CA ASN A 163 -5.55 6.21 -55.39
C ASN A 163 -4.55 6.64 -54.29
N ASN A 164 -4.51 5.95 -53.15
CA ASN A 164 -3.59 6.25 -52.06
C ASN A 164 -2.29 5.43 -52.14
N LEU A 165 -2.16 4.50 -53.09
CA LEU A 165 -0.94 3.72 -53.25
C LEU A 165 0.12 4.57 -53.97
N LEU A 166 1.33 4.58 -53.43
CA LEU A 166 2.50 5.13 -54.10
C LEU A 166 3.12 4.05 -55.00
N ASN A 167 3.86 4.49 -56.04
CA ASN A 167 4.61 3.63 -56.95
C ASN A 167 3.76 2.58 -57.69
N THR A 168 2.57 2.99 -58.16
CA THR A 168 1.74 2.12 -59.00
C THR A 168 2.45 1.81 -60.33
N PRO A 169 2.40 0.56 -60.84
CA PRO A 169 2.95 0.22 -62.15
C PRO A 169 2.40 1.13 -63.25
N THR A 170 3.26 1.57 -64.15
CA THR A 170 2.86 2.32 -65.36
C THR A 170 2.72 1.36 -66.53
N TYR A 171 1.68 1.57 -67.35
CA TYR A 171 1.58 0.88 -68.64
C TYR A 171 2.73 1.30 -69.57
N SER A 172 3.09 0.43 -70.51
CA SER A 172 3.98 0.81 -71.62
C SER A 172 3.31 1.85 -72.52
N THR A 173 4.10 2.60 -73.29
CA THR A 173 3.59 3.62 -74.22
C THR A 173 2.60 3.05 -75.22
N VAL A 174 2.92 1.89 -75.81
CA VAL A 174 2.04 1.20 -76.77
C VAL A 174 0.67 0.86 -76.19
N ALA A 175 0.60 0.52 -74.90
CA ALA A 175 -0.66 0.17 -74.23
C ALA A 175 -1.58 1.38 -74.01
N SER A 176 -1.03 2.60 -74.04
CA SER A 176 -1.80 3.84 -73.86
C SER A 176 -2.01 4.61 -75.15
N SER A 177 -1.10 4.54 -76.13
CA SER A 177 -1.25 5.22 -77.42
C SER A 177 -2.02 4.41 -78.46
N GLY A 178 -1.98 3.07 -78.38
CA GLY A 178 -2.45 2.17 -79.44
C GLY A 178 -1.64 2.25 -80.75
N SER A 179 -0.55 3.03 -80.77
CA SER A 179 0.26 3.28 -81.95
C SER A 179 1.21 2.12 -82.21
N TYR A 180 1.15 1.55 -83.42
CA TYR A 180 2.13 0.55 -83.87
C TYR A 180 3.58 1.07 -83.79
N ASN A 181 3.78 2.39 -83.95
CA ASN A 181 5.10 3.00 -83.93
C ASN A 181 5.81 2.88 -82.58
N ASP A 182 5.08 2.65 -81.49
CA ASP A 182 5.62 2.55 -80.12
C ASP A 182 6.36 1.23 -79.87
N LEU A 183 6.26 0.26 -80.78
CA LEU A 183 6.98 -1.00 -80.70
C LEU A 183 8.45 -0.82 -81.12
N SER A 184 9.38 -1.32 -80.31
CA SER A 184 10.82 -1.21 -80.57
C SER A 184 11.33 -2.21 -81.63
N ASN A 185 10.64 -3.35 -81.79
CA ASN A 185 11.06 -4.46 -82.65
C ASN A 185 9.99 -4.74 -83.73
N LYS A 186 9.73 -3.75 -84.59
CA LYS A 186 8.77 -3.85 -85.68
C LYS A 186 9.35 -4.71 -86.84
N PRO A 187 8.59 -5.64 -87.43
CA PRO A 187 8.89 -6.19 -88.74
C PRO A 187 9.15 -5.08 -89.78
N ILE A 188 10.08 -5.33 -90.71
CA ILE A 188 10.22 -4.49 -91.91
C ILE A 188 9.03 -4.82 -92.81
N ILE A 189 8.24 -3.80 -93.16
CA ILE A 189 7.16 -3.95 -94.13
C ILE A 189 7.77 -3.65 -95.50
N PRO A 190 7.78 -4.61 -96.46
CA PRO A 190 8.20 -4.35 -97.84
C PRO A 190 7.47 -3.12 -98.40
N THR A 191 8.23 -2.16 -98.90
CA THR A 191 7.69 -0.95 -99.54
C THR A 191 7.84 -0.99 -101.05
N ASP A 192 8.79 -1.80 -101.53
CA ASP A 192 8.98 -2.13 -102.92
C ASP A 192 8.86 -3.66 -103.12
N ILE A 193 8.51 -4.07 -104.33
CA ILE A 193 8.46 -5.49 -104.70
C ILE A 193 9.85 -6.14 -104.65
N ASP A 194 10.92 -5.36 -104.85
CA ASP A 194 12.31 -5.79 -104.74
C ASP A 194 12.74 -6.07 -103.29
N ASP A 195 11.98 -5.59 -102.29
CA ASP A 195 12.18 -5.93 -100.88
C ASP A 195 11.72 -7.39 -100.58
N MET A 196 11.00 -8.03 -101.51
CA MET A 196 10.53 -9.41 -101.39
C MET A 196 11.56 -10.38 -101.98
N SER A 197 12.29 -11.09 -101.12
CA SER A 197 13.38 -12.00 -101.55
C SER A 197 12.93 -13.18 -102.41
N ASP A 198 11.64 -13.49 -102.43
CA ASP A 198 11.05 -14.58 -103.21
C ASP A 198 10.49 -14.12 -104.57
N VAL A 199 10.57 -12.83 -104.90
CA VAL A 199 10.10 -12.28 -106.17
C VAL A 199 11.30 -11.84 -107.03
N ASP A 200 11.42 -12.40 -108.24
CA ASP A 200 12.41 -11.96 -109.22
C ASP A 200 11.76 -11.02 -110.26
N THR A 201 12.03 -9.73 -110.10
CA THR A 201 11.60 -8.66 -111.00
C THR A 201 12.65 -8.34 -112.08
N SER A 202 13.84 -8.95 -111.98
CA SER A 202 15.04 -8.56 -112.73
C SER A 202 15.38 -9.51 -113.87
N THR A 203 15.15 -10.82 -113.71
CA THR A 203 15.47 -11.83 -114.74
C THR A 203 14.23 -12.46 -115.39
N THR A 204 13.07 -12.40 -114.72
CA THR A 204 11.78 -12.82 -115.28
C THR A 204 10.71 -11.74 -115.07
N PRO A 205 10.52 -10.80 -116.01
CA PRO A 205 9.51 -9.77 -115.88
C PRO A 205 8.12 -10.37 -115.65
N PRO A 206 7.33 -9.86 -114.70
CA PRO A 206 5.98 -10.37 -114.47
C PRO A 206 5.14 -10.25 -115.75
N THR A 207 4.41 -11.31 -116.09
CA THR A 207 3.47 -11.29 -117.22
C THR A 207 2.12 -10.79 -116.71
N ASN A 208 1.47 -9.89 -117.46
CA ASN A 208 0.11 -9.47 -117.12
C ASN A 208 -0.82 -10.69 -117.18
N GLY A 209 -1.53 -10.94 -116.08
CA GLY A 209 -2.71 -11.80 -116.06
C GLY A 209 -3.91 -11.11 -116.69
#